data_AF-A0A9X3J870-F1
#
_entry.id   AF-A0A9X3J870-F1
#
_cell.length_a   1.000
_cell.length_b   1.000
_cell.length_c   1.000
_cell.angle_alpha   90.00
_cell.angle_beta   90.00
_cell.angle_gamma   90.00
#
_symmetry.space_group_name_H-M   'P 1'
#
loop_
_entity.id
_entity.type
_entity.pdbx_description
1 polymer ?
#
loop_
_entity_poly.entity_id
_entity_poly.type
_entity_poly.pdbx_seq_one_letter_code
_entity_poly.pdbx_strand_id
1 'polypeptide(L)'
;MKKHLALLLIFLACVVAEAQEKVEVEVSEKEMSEGIQTAFTVFIPESSAKSVTKEWEKFINERSIFEFATKGTTQTFEKAFMGISNIFSDDKKVYSKRSLKIEERAGNELIAFNVVHEDISNLYLDVIAKISAVDSGVYVNSFIKYADSVFISEANTSVDNLNTIKEYIRQFGVETYKIVVAEQVESEEKELKKQEDILKDSKRAIKQLDKSIGRYDTEIDQHKYDTKVLTRELEGIEERLQMAKGALRNTKKKSEEYYLIKEKVKEVENERKKNLNSLKSNKNKISKNQSAIKDAENQIIANEKIQAIQSEVIKKKELRVEEYKTKYSNIK
;
A
#
# COMPACT_ATOMS: atom_id res chain seq x y z
N MET A 1 3.18 35.04 5.26
CA MET A 1 3.08 33.56 5.37
C MET A 1 2.52 33.09 6.71
N LYS A 2 3.08 33.44 7.88
CA LYS A 2 2.59 32.95 9.20
C LYS A 2 1.12 33.27 9.51
N LYS A 3 0.60 34.43 9.10
CA LYS A 3 -0.81 34.81 9.30
C LYS A 3 -1.81 33.99 8.45
N HIS A 4 -1.40 33.50 7.28
CA HIS A 4 -2.24 32.64 6.44
C HIS A 4 -2.24 31.18 6.92
N LEU A 5 -1.13 30.71 7.52
CA LEU A 5 -1.05 29.39 8.13
C LEU A 5 -1.97 29.26 9.35
N ALA A 6 -2.04 30.30 10.20
CA ALA A 6 -2.92 30.33 11.36
C ALA A 6 -4.41 30.33 10.96
N LEU A 7 -4.77 31.04 9.89
CA LEU A 7 -6.15 31.10 9.39
C LEU A 7 -6.59 29.76 8.75
N LEU A 8 -5.66 29.07 8.07
CA LEU A 8 -5.88 27.72 7.54
C LEU A 8 -6.10 26.69 8.65
N LEU A 9 -5.33 26.76 9.73
CA LEU A 9 -5.46 25.88 10.91
C LEU A 9 -6.80 26.07 11.65
N ILE A 10 -7.31 27.31 11.74
CA ILE A 10 -8.60 27.59 12.36
C ILE A 10 -9.76 27.07 11.50
N PHE A 11 -9.67 27.21 10.17
CA PHE A 11 -10.67 26.65 9.25
C PHE A 11 -10.68 25.11 9.28
N LEU A 12 -9.51 24.47 9.39
CA LEU A 12 -9.40 23.02 9.52
C LEU A 12 -10.03 22.53 10.84
N ALA A 13 -9.86 23.25 11.94
CA ALA A 13 -10.42 22.88 13.24
C ALA A 13 -11.96 23.00 13.31
N CYS A 14 -12.57 23.95 12.61
CA CYS A 14 -14.03 24.11 12.59
C CYS A 14 -14.75 22.99 11.81
N VAL A 15 -14.13 22.42 10.77
CA VAL A 15 -14.73 21.31 9.99
C VAL A 15 -14.75 19.99 10.78
N VAL A 16 -13.81 19.78 11.71
CA VAL A 16 -13.73 18.55 12.51
C VAL A 16 -14.88 18.46 13.54
N ALA A 17 -15.44 19.59 13.98
CA ALA A 17 -16.49 19.61 14.99
C ALA A 17 -17.86 19.10 14.48
N GLU A 18 -18.15 19.27 13.19
CA GLU A 18 -19.44 18.90 12.57
C GLU A 18 -19.45 17.52 11.90
N ALA A 19 -18.31 16.83 11.84
CA ALA A 19 -18.18 15.53 11.19
C ALA A 19 -18.22 14.32 12.16
N GLN A 20 -18.73 14.51 13.39
CA GLN A 20 -18.90 13.39 14.33
C GLN A 20 -20.05 12.51 13.87
N GLU A 21 -19.71 11.34 13.35
CA GLU A 21 -20.69 10.35 12.90
C GLU A 21 -21.23 9.62 14.13
N LYS A 22 -22.41 10.07 14.59
CA LYS A 22 -23.06 9.52 15.78
C LYS A 22 -23.73 8.21 15.42
N VAL A 23 -23.34 7.15 16.14
CA VAL A 23 -24.09 5.90 16.14
C VAL A 23 -25.27 6.07 17.08
N GLU A 24 -26.48 6.14 16.52
CA GLU A 24 -27.73 6.30 17.26
C GLU A 24 -28.49 4.97 17.30
N VAL A 25 -29.19 4.74 18.40
CA VAL A 25 -30.07 3.58 18.57
C VAL A 25 -31.51 4.04 18.51
N GLU A 26 -32.22 3.62 17.47
CA GLU A 26 -33.64 3.86 17.29
C GLU A 26 -34.43 2.76 18.00
N VAL A 27 -35.46 3.15 18.75
CA VAL A 27 -36.41 2.20 19.34
C VAL A 27 -37.71 2.29 18.56
N SER A 28 -38.08 1.22 17.89
CA SER A 28 -39.32 1.15 17.12
C SER A 28 -39.82 -0.29 17.02
N GLU A 29 -41.11 -0.44 16.69
CA GLU A 29 -41.70 -1.76 16.46
C GLU A 29 -41.21 -2.32 15.12
N LYS A 30 -40.69 -3.56 15.15
CA LYS A 30 -40.20 -4.26 13.96
C LYS A 30 -40.70 -5.71 13.95
N GLU A 31 -40.78 -6.28 12.76
CA GLU A 31 -41.19 -7.66 12.55
C GLU A 31 -40.01 -8.63 12.74
N MET A 32 -40.24 -9.66 13.55
CA MET A 32 -39.36 -10.82 13.76
C MET A 32 -40.17 -12.13 13.75
N SER A 33 -39.49 -13.29 13.84
CA SER A 33 -40.14 -14.61 13.76
C SER A 33 -41.23 -14.86 14.80
N GLU A 34 -41.25 -14.16 15.93
CA GLU A 34 -42.31 -14.27 16.97
C GLU A 34 -43.30 -13.08 16.93
N GLY A 35 -43.37 -12.35 15.81
CA GLY A 35 -44.32 -11.27 15.56
C GLY A 35 -43.70 -9.88 15.57
N ILE A 36 -44.54 -8.86 15.75
CA ILE A 36 -44.11 -7.47 15.87
C ILE A 36 -43.71 -7.22 17.33
N GLN A 37 -42.47 -6.81 17.54
CA GLN A 37 -41.90 -6.56 18.87
C GLN A 37 -41.10 -5.25 18.87
N THR A 38 -40.87 -4.70 20.06
CA THR A 38 -39.98 -3.54 20.24
C THR A 38 -38.54 -3.95 19.91
N ALA A 39 -37.93 -3.27 18.94
CA ALA A 39 -36.55 -3.46 18.54
C ALA A 39 -35.68 -2.27 18.93
N PHE A 40 -34.47 -2.56 19.35
CA PHE A 40 -33.37 -1.60 19.46
C PHE A 40 -32.53 -1.72 18.19
N THR A 41 -32.64 -0.71 17.33
CA THR A 41 -32.07 -0.73 15.98
C THR A 41 -30.82 0.12 15.93
N VAL A 42 -29.73 -0.47 15.46
CA VAL A 42 -28.50 0.28 15.14
C VAL A 42 -28.12 0.09 13.68
N PHE A 43 -27.70 1.18 13.05
CA PHE A 43 -27.19 1.17 11.69
C PHE A 43 -25.67 1.22 11.68
N ILE A 44 -25.04 0.30 10.95
CA ILE A 44 -23.59 0.20 10.81
C ILE A 44 -23.26 0.49 9.34
N PRO A 45 -22.83 1.72 9.02
CA PRO A 45 -22.56 2.12 7.64
C PRO A 45 -21.37 1.37 7.04
N GLU A 46 -21.38 1.24 5.72
CA GLU A 46 -20.31 0.66 4.88
C GLU A 46 -19.88 -0.77 5.29
N SER A 47 -20.72 -1.45 6.06
CA SER A 47 -20.47 -2.80 6.56
C SER A 47 -21.16 -3.84 5.69
N SER A 48 -20.66 -5.08 5.77
CA SER A 48 -21.32 -6.24 5.14
C SER A 48 -22.04 -7.07 6.20
N ALA A 49 -23.21 -7.63 5.86
CA ALA A 49 -23.98 -8.45 6.79
C ALA A 49 -23.13 -9.57 7.41
N LYS A 50 -22.29 -10.23 6.60
CA LYS A 50 -21.38 -11.29 7.08
C LYS A 50 -20.41 -10.80 8.16
N SER A 51 -19.83 -9.61 7.99
CA SER A 51 -18.92 -9.04 8.99
C SER A 51 -19.67 -8.70 10.27
N VAL A 52 -20.84 -8.08 10.14
CA VAL A 52 -21.67 -7.67 11.28
C VAL A 52 -22.20 -8.88 12.05
N THR A 53 -22.63 -9.96 11.38
CA THR A 53 -23.01 -11.24 12.01
C THR A 53 -21.88 -11.76 12.89
N LYS A 54 -20.66 -11.83 12.33
CA LYS A 54 -19.49 -12.35 13.06
C LYS A 54 -19.14 -11.47 14.27
N GLU A 55 -19.15 -10.15 14.12
CA GLU A 55 -18.87 -9.25 15.24
C GLU A 55 -20.00 -9.26 16.27
N TRP A 56 -21.26 -9.46 15.87
CA TRP A 56 -22.38 -9.63 16.79
C TRP A 56 -22.23 -10.89 17.65
N GLU A 57 -21.93 -12.03 17.02
CA GLU A 57 -21.67 -13.27 17.72
C GLU A 57 -20.55 -13.12 18.74
N LYS A 58 -19.45 -12.46 18.34
CA LYS A 58 -18.32 -12.18 19.21
C LYS A 58 -18.71 -11.25 20.35
N PHE A 59 -19.42 -10.15 20.06
CA PHE A 59 -19.85 -9.16 21.04
C PHE A 59 -20.72 -9.79 22.14
N ILE A 60 -21.74 -10.56 21.73
CA ILE A 60 -22.64 -11.27 22.65
C ILE A 60 -21.86 -12.29 23.50
N ASN A 61 -20.94 -13.04 22.89
CA ASN A 61 -20.12 -14.02 23.62
C ASN A 61 -19.07 -13.40 24.55
N GLU A 62 -18.48 -12.27 24.17
CA GLU A 62 -17.45 -11.61 24.99
C GLU A 62 -18.05 -10.94 26.22
N ARG A 63 -19.27 -10.39 26.10
CA ARG A 63 -19.95 -9.64 27.18
C ARG A 63 -20.84 -10.48 28.07
N SER A 64 -21.46 -11.53 27.55
CA SER A 64 -22.19 -12.50 28.39
C SER A 64 -21.29 -13.27 29.37
N ILE A 65 -19.97 -13.25 29.14
CA ILE A 65 -18.97 -13.94 29.96
C ILE A 65 -18.27 -12.97 30.95
N PHE A 66 -18.57 -11.67 30.90
CA PHE A 66 -17.72 -10.63 31.53
C PHE A 66 -18.27 -10.00 32.82
N GLU A 67 -18.84 -10.82 33.68
CA GLU A 67 -19.10 -10.48 35.10
C GLU A 67 -18.26 -11.25 36.11
N PHE A 68 -17.12 -11.84 35.70
CA PHE A 68 -16.22 -12.47 36.66
C PHE A 68 -14.75 -12.07 36.59
N ALA A 69 -14.35 -11.11 35.76
CA ALA A 69 -12.96 -10.64 35.75
C ALA A 69 -12.82 -9.18 35.32
N THR A 70 -13.03 -8.27 36.28
CA THR A 70 -12.23 -7.04 36.49
C THR A 70 -11.89 -6.15 35.27
N LYS A 71 -12.43 -4.92 35.31
CA LYS A 71 -11.77 -3.65 34.91
C LYS A 71 -10.44 -3.81 34.14
N GLY A 72 -10.42 -3.52 32.83
CA GLY A 72 -9.14 -3.14 32.18
C GLY A 72 -8.90 -3.46 30.70
N THR A 73 -9.90 -3.73 29.85
CA THR A 73 -9.66 -4.20 28.46
C THR A 73 -10.06 -3.23 27.35
N THR A 74 -9.98 -1.91 27.56
CA THR A 74 -9.96 -0.94 26.46
C THR A 74 -8.56 -0.78 25.82
N GLN A 75 -7.50 -1.32 26.40
CA GLN A 75 -6.12 -1.07 25.93
C GLN A 75 -5.62 -1.96 24.77
N THR A 76 -6.32 -3.03 24.37
CA THR A 76 -5.75 -3.97 23.39
C THR A 76 -5.93 -3.51 21.94
N PHE A 77 -7.03 -2.82 21.63
CA PHE A 77 -7.26 -2.28 20.27
C PHE A 77 -6.49 -0.98 20.02
N GLU A 78 -6.36 -0.10 21.02
CA GLU A 78 -5.53 1.12 20.89
C GLU A 78 -4.02 0.81 20.82
N LYS A 79 -3.54 -0.22 21.53
CA LYS A 79 -2.15 -0.68 21.42
C LYS A 79 -1.84 -1.37 20.09
N ALA A 80 -2.85 -1.97 19.45
CA ALA A 80 -2.70 -2.47 18.09
C ALA A 80 -2.57 -1.29 17.10
N PHE A 81 -3.40 -0.25 17.21
CA PHE A 81 -3.34 0.89 16.28
C PHE A 81 -2.09 1.77 16.40
N MET A 82 -1.50 1.89 17.61
CA MET A 82 -0.28 2.69 17.82
C MET A 82 1.03 1.91 17.66
N GLY A 83 1.00 0.62 17.28
CA GLY A 83 2.18 -0.25 17.41
C GLY A 83 2.35 -1.40 16.40
N ILE A 84 1.80 -1.34 15.18
CA ILE A 84 2.03 -2.40 14.18
C ILE A 84 3.35 -2.17 13.41
N SER A 85 4.46 -2.32 14.12
CA SER A 85 5.62 -3.00 13.57
C SER A 85 5.90 -4.21 14.47
N ASN A 86 5.50 -5.39 13.99
CA ASN A 86 5.96 -6.71 14.42
C ASN A 86 6.05 -6.99 15.93
N ILE A 87 4.98 -7.43 16.57
CA ILE A 87 4.99 -8.37 17.73
C ILE A 87 3.54 -8.79 17.91
N PHE A 88 3.15 -10.03 17.56
CA PHE A 88 2.09 -10.81 18.24
C PHE A 88 2.07 -12.23 17.65
N SER A 89 3.14 -12.97 17.91
CA SER A 89 3.05 -14.41 18.11
C SER A 89 3.43 -14.68 19.56
N ASP A 90 2.62 -15.51 20.21
CA ASP A 90 2.86 -16.12 21.52
C ASP A 90 2.54 -15.25 22.75
N ASP A 91 1.24 -15.23 23.10
CA ASP A 91 0.79 -15.72 24.42
C ASP A 91 -0.75 -15.64 24.53
N LYS A 92 -1.42 -16.73 24.17
CA LYS A 92 -2.82 -16.98 24.59
C LYS A 92 -2.83 -18.21 25.50
N LYS A 93 -2.74 -17.98 26.82
CA LYS A 93 -3.08 -19.02 27.80
C LYS A 93 -4.58 -19.28 27.77
N VAL A 94 -4.89 -20.55 27.53
CA VAL A 94 -6.22 -21.13 27.31
C VAL A 94 -6.99 -21.20 28.64
N TYR A 95 -8.02 -20.36 28.78
CA TYR A 95 -9.20 -20.71 29.57
C TYR A 95 -10.31 -21.07 28.58
N SER A 96 -10.79 -22.31 28.67
CA SER A 96 -11.89 -22.84 27.85
C SER A 96 -13.19 -22.11 28.21
N LYS A 97 -13.44 -20.96 27.58
CA LYS A 97 -14.75 -20.29 27.57
C LYS A 97 -15.77 -21.21 26.89
N ARG A 98 -16.87 -21.60 27.56
CA ARG A 98 -18.05 -22.08 26.84
C ARG A 98 -18.71 -20.86 26.21
N SER A 99 -18.57 -20.70 24.89
CA SER A 99 -19.35 -19.73 24.13
C SER A 99 -20.84 -20.02 24.29
N LEU A 100 -21.67 -18.99 24.34
CA LEU A 100 -23.11 -19.14 24.21
C LEU A 100 -23.42 -19.86 22.89
N LYS A 101 -24.44 -20.71 22.93
CA LYS A 101 -24.97 -21.32 21.72
C LYS A 101 -25.79 -20.24 21.01
N ILE A 102 -25.31 -19.79 19.86
CA ILE A 102 -26.04 -18.89 18.97
C ILE A 102 -26.73 -19.75 17.91
N GLU A 103 -28.04 -19.62 17.81
CA GLU A 103 -28.85 -20.33 16.82
C GLU A 103 -29.24 -19.38 15.69
N GLU A 104 -28.94 -19.76 14.44
CA GLU A 104 -29.46 -19.07 13.27
C GLU A 104 -30.86 -19.61 12.95
N ARG A 105 -31.83 -18.69 12.81
CA ARG A 105 -33.17 -18.99 12.30
C ARG A 105 -33.35 -18.40 10.90
N ALA A 106 -34.40 -18.86 10.22
CA ALA A 106 -34.80 -18.31 8.92
C ALA A 106 -35.01 -16.79 9.01
N GLY A 107 -34.59 -16.05 7.98
CA GLY A 107 -34.76 -14.60 7.94
C GLY A 107 -33.59 -13.78 8.52
N ASN A 108 -32.38 -14.35 8.58
CA ASN A 108 -31.16 -13.72 9.12
C ASN A 108 -31.30 -13.31 10.60
N GLU A 109 -31.96 -14.17 11.38
CA GLU A 109 -32.14 -13.99 12.82
C GLU A 109 -31.14 -14.84 13.60
N LEU A 110 -30.41 -14.21 14.50
CA LEU A 110 -29.46 -14.84 15.43
C LEU A 110 -30.06 -14.81 16.83
N ILE A 111 -30.07 -15.95 17.51
CA ILE A 111 -30.64 -16.05 18.85
C ILE A 111 -29.58 -16.52 19.83
N ALA A 112 -29.35 -15.71 20.85
CA ALA A 112 -28.51 -16.05 21.99
C ALA A 112 -29.40 -16.25 23.21
N PHE A 113 -29.40 -17.47 23.76
CA PHE A 113 -30.17 -17.82 24.94
C PHE A 113 -29.36 -17.62 26.22
N ASN A 114 -30.06 -17.31 27.32
CA ASN A 114 -29.49 -17.21 28.65
C ASN A 114 -28.29 -16.24 28.78
N VAL A 115 -28.37 -15.11 28.08
CA VAL A 115 -27.43 -14.00 28.22
C VAL A 115 -27.59 -13.40 29.62
N VAL A 116 -26.49 -13.23 30.34
CA VAL A 116 -26.44 -12.52 31.62
C VAL A 116 -25.85 -11.14 31.40
N HIS A 117 -26.50 -10.11 31.94
CA HIS A 117 -26.02 -8.74 31.92
C HIS A 117 -26.56 -8.00 33.15
N GLU A 118 -25.81 -7.95 34.26
CA GLU A 118 -26.31 -7.44 35.56
C GLU A 118 -26.80 -6.00 35.47
N ASP A 119 -26.19 -5.16 34.62
CA ASP A 119 -26.64 -3.77 34.44
C ASP A 119 -28.06 -3.66 33.81
N ILE A 120 -28.51 -4.67 33.07
CA ILE A 120 -29.83 -4.67 32.41
C ILE A 120 -30.85 -5.43 33.28
N SER A 121 -30.47 -6.60 33.77
CA SER A 121 -31.35 -7.45 34.57
C SER A 121 -30.55 -8.46 35.38
N ASN A 122 -31.02 -8.75 36.60
CA ASN A 122 -30.53 -9.85 37.42
C ASN A 122 -31.00 -11.23 36.94
N LEU A 123 -31.84 -11.28 35.89
CA LEU A 123 -32.35 -12.49 35.27
C LEU A 123 -31.70 -12.73 33.92
N TYR A 124 -31.69 -13.98 33.49
CA TYR A 124 -31.30 -14.37 32.15
C TYR A 124 -32.16 -13.69 31.08
N LEU A 125 -31.50 -13.25 30.02
CA LEU A 125 -32.10 -12.61 28.85
C LEU A 125 -31.91 -13.51 27.62
N ASP A 126 -32.93 -13.58 26.79
CA ASP A 126 -32.79 -14.06 25.42
C ASP A 126 -32.63 -12.85 24.50
N VAL A 127 -31.57 -12.84 23.70
CA VAL A 127 -31.29 -11.76 22.74
C VAL A 127 -31.42 -12.29 21.33
N ILE A 128 -32.33 -11.70 20.56
CA ILE A 128 -32.58 -12.03 19.17
C ILE A 128 -32.11 -10.84 18.32
N ALA A 129 -31.30 -11.09 17.30
CA ALA A 129 -30.83 -10.05 16.39
C ALA A 129 -31.18 -10.38 14.94
N LYS A 130 -31.87 -9.47 14.28
CA LYS A 130 -32.22 -9.58 12.86
C LYS A 130 -31.33 -8.65 12.04
N ILE A 131 -30.51 -9.23 11.19
CA ILE A 131 -29.50 -8.52 10.39
C ILE A 131 -30.04 -8.27 8.98
N SER A 132 -30.16 -7.01 8.60
CA SER A 132 -30.71 -6.58 7.31
C SER A 132 -29.70 -5.70 6.56
N ALA A 133 -29.20 -6.21 5.43
CA ALA A 133 -28.29 -5.46 4.56
C ALA A 133 -29.04 -4.46 3.68
N VAL A 134 -28.44 -3.30 3.49
CA VAL A 134 -28.84 -2.26 2.52
C VAL A 134 -27.59 -1.77 1.78
N ASP A 135 -27.76 -1.02 0.69
CA ASP A 135 -26.62 -0.57 -0.14
C ASP A 135 -25.60 0.28 0.64
N SER A 136 -26.05 1.02 1.66
CA SER A 136 -25.22 1.90 2.48
C SER A 136 -24.63 1.24 3.72
N GLY A 137 -24.99 0.00 4.06
CA GLY A 137 -24.54 -0.66 5.29
C GLY A 137 -25.50 -1.74 5.80
N VAL A 138 -25.57 -1.90 7.12
CA VAL A 138 -26.35 -2.97 7.76
C VAL A 138 -27.14 -2.44 8.94
N TYR A 139 -28.42 -2.78 8.99
CA TYR A 139 -29.25 -2.61 10.18
C TYR A 139 -29.19 -3.88 11.04
N VAL A 140 -29.00 -3.68 12.34
CA VAL A 140 -29.13 -4.73 13.35
C VAL A 140 -30.31 -4.36 14.23
N ASN A 141 -31.40 -5.13 14.12
CA ASN A 141 -32.57 -4.98 14.96
C ASN A 141 -32.46 -5.98 16.11
N SER A 142 -32.26 -5.51 17.33
CA SER A 142 -32.11 -6.34 18.52
C SER A 142 -33.39 -6.36 19.33
N PHE A 143 -33.89 -7.56 19.62
CA PHE A 143 -35.07 -7.83 20.44
C PHE A 143 -34.60 -8.56 21.69
N ILE A 144 -35.00 -8.07 22.86
CA ILE A 144 -34.55 -8.61 24.15
C ILE A 144 -35.76 -9.10 24.93
N LYS A 145 -35.67 -10.31 25.45
CA LYS A 145 -36.75 -10.98 26.15
C LYS A 145 -36.26 -11.44 27.53
N TYR A 146 -37.06 -11.18 28.57
CA TYR A 146 -36.81 -11.72 29.91
C TYR A 146 -37.09 -13.23 29.95
N ALA A 147 -36.57 -13.91 30.98
CA ALA A 147 -36.78 -15.35 31.18
C ALA A 147 -38.27 -15.79 31.28
N ASP A 148 -39.17 -14.87 31.64
CA ASP A 148 -40.62 -15.09 31.70
C ASP A 148 -41.33 -14.97 30.33
N SER A 149 -40.54 -14.87 29.24
CA SER A 149 -41.00 -14.72 27.86
C SER A 149 -41.62 -13.36 27.52
N VAL A 150 -41.42 -12.33 28.33
CA VAL A 150 -41.87 -10.96 28.03
C VAL A 150 -40.76 -10.18 27.31
N PHE A 151 -41.09 -9.59 26.16
CA PHE A 151 -40.17 -8.69 25.44
C PHE A 151 -40.04 -7.34 26.13
N ILE A 152 -38.82 -6.84 26.22
CA ILE A 152 -38.51 -5.53 26.78
C ILE A 152 -39.10 -4.44 25.87
N SER A 153 -39.89 -3.55 26.47
CA SER A 153 -40.46 -2.38 25.79
C SER A 153 -40.55 -1.17 26.74
N GLU A 154 -40.86 0.00 26.18
CA GLU A 154 -41.09 1.22 26.96
C GLU A 154 -42.27 1.10 27.94
N ALA A 155 -43.20 0.17 27.70
CA ALA A 155 -44.38 -0.05 28.53
C ALA A 155 -44.10 -0.87 29.80
N ASN A 156 -43.03 -1.69 29.81
CA ASN A 156 -42.80 -2.67 30.87
C ASN A 156 -41.41 -2.60 31.53
N THR A 157 -40.55 -1.68 31.10
CA THR A 157 -39.17 -1.57 31.57
C THR A 157 -38.86 -0.14 32.01
N SER A 158 -38.06 0.00 33.07
CA SER A 158 -37.66 1.31 33.59
C SER A 158 -36.84 2.10 32.55
N VAL A 159 -36.92 3.43 32.63
CA VAL A 159 -36.15 4.32 31.76
C VAL A 159 -34.64 4.06 31.87
N ASP A 160 -34.15 3.76 33.07
CA ASP A 160 -32.73 3.46 33.31
C ASP A 160 -32.29 2.16 32.62
N ASN A 161 -33.09 1.10 32.70
CA ASN A 161 -32.79 -0.17 32.02
C ASN A 161 -32.87 0.00 30.50
N LEU A 162 -33.83 0.76 29.98
CA LEU A 162 -33.93 1.07 28.55
C LEU A 162 -32.72 1.86 28.06
N ASN A 163 -32.24 2.83 28.84
CA ASN A 163 -31.03 3.58 28.51
C ASN A 163 -29.78 2.68 28.54
N THR A 164 -29.72 1.74 29.48
CA THR A 164 -28.62 0.76 29.56
C THR A 164 -28.62 -0.15 28.32
N ILE A 165 -29.78 -0.62 27.87
CA ILE A 165 -29.90 -1.41 26.64
C ILE A 165 -29.51 -0.58 25.41
N LYS A 166 -30.00 0.67 25.32
CA LYS A 166 -29.63 1.58 24.23
C LYS A 166 -28.11 1.75 24.18
N GLU A 167 -27.45 1.97 25.31
CA GLU A 167 -26.00 2.10 25.36
C GLU A 167 -25.28 0.79 25.00
N TYR A 168 -25.80 -0.36 25.44
CA TYR A 168 -25.26 -1.68 25.08
C TYR A 168 -25.28 -1.91 23.55
N ILE A 169 -26.42 -1.65 22.90
CA ILE A 169 -26.57 -1.79 21.45
C ILE A 169 -25.77 -0.72 20.70
N ARG A 170 -25.73 0.50 21.23
CA ARG A 170 -24.91 1.59 20.68
C ARG A 170 -23.44 1.21 20.69
N GLN A 171 -22.95 0.69 21.80
CA GLN A 171 -21.55 0.28 21.93
C GLN A 171 -21.18 -0.82 20.94
N PHE A 172 -22.07 -1.80 20.70
CA PHE A 172 -21.89 -2.77 19.62
C PHE A 172 -21.73 -2.08 18.26
N GLY A 173 -22.62 -1.14 17.93
CA GLY A 173 -22.57 -0.41 16.66
C GLY A 173 -21.28 0.41 16.51
N VAL A 174 -20.86 1.10 17.57
CA VAL A 174 -19.60 1.88 17.61
C VAL A 174 -18.38 0.99 17.41
N GLU A 175 -18.28 -0.13 18.15
CA GLU A 175 -17.16 -1.06 18.07
C GLU A 175 -17.08 -1.72 16.69
N THR A 176 -18.22 -2.17 16.16
CA THR A 176 -18.29 -2.80 14.84
C THR A 176 -17.95 -1.80 13.74
N TYR A 177 -18.46 -0.57 13.83
CA TYR A 177 -18.16 0.44 12.83
C TYR A 177 -16.68 0.83 12.83
N LYS A 178 -16.06 0.94 14.02
CA LYS A 178 -14.61 1.13 14.14
C LYS A 178 -13.83 0.01 13.46
N ILE A 179 -14.25 -1.24 13.60
CA ILE A 179 -13.60 -2.38 12.93
C ILE A 179 -13.70 -2.23 11.40
N VAL A 180 -14.88 -1.89 10.88
CA VAL A 180 -15.10 -1.70 9.43
C VAL A 180 -14.19 -0.60 8.88
N VAL A 181 -14.15 0.57 9.53
CA VAL A 181 -13.27 1.67 9.08
C VAL A 181 -11.79 1.30 9.25
N ALA A 182 -11.42 0.55 10.28
CA ALA A 182 -10.05 0.07 10.44
C ALA A 182 -9.61 -0.86 9.29
N GLU A 183 -10.49 -1.76 8.82
CA GLU A 183 -10.21 -2.60 7.66
C GLU A 183 -10.04 -1.78 6.38
N GLN A 184 -10.82 -0.69 6.22
CA GLN A 184 -10.66 0.24 5.11
C GLN A 184 -9.31 0.97 5.16
N VAL A 185 -8.90 1.45 6.34
CA VAL A 185 -7.57 2.05 6.55
C VAL A 185 -6.48 1.06 6.16
N GLU A 186 -6.53 -0.18 6.67
CA GLU A 186 -5.51 -1.20 6.38
C GLU A 186 -5.46 -1.54 4.89
N SER A 187 -6.62 -1.63 4.23
CA SER A 187 -6.71 -1.88 2.79
C SER A 187 -6.05 -0.75 1.98
N GLU A 188 -6.38 0.50 2.28
CA GLU A 188 -5.80 1.66 1.59
C GLU A 188 -4.30 1.83 1.89
N GLU A 189 -3.84 1.56 3.12
CA GLU A 189 -2.42 1.58 3.47
C GLU A 189 -1.63 0.51 2.71
N LYS A 190 -2.19 -0.70 2.55
CA LYS A 190 -1.60 -1.75 1.71
C LYS A 190 -1.49 -1.33 0.25
N GLU A 191 -2.52 -0.66 -0.28
CA GLU A 191 -2.48 -0.14 -1.65
C GLU A 191 -1.46 1.00 -1.81
N LEU A 192 -1.43 1.94 -0.86
CA LEU A 192 -0.45 3.03 -0.81
C LEU A 192 0.97 2.47 -0.85
N LYS A 193 1.27 1.48 0.00
CA LYS A 193 2.58 0.83 0.03
C LYS A 193 2.98 0.20 -1.31
N LYS A 194 2.04 -0.45 -2.02
CA LYS A 194 2.31 -0.97 -3.37
C LYS A 194 2.70 0.15 -4.34
N GLN A 195 2.02 1.29 -4.27
CA GLN A 195 2.31 2.45 -5.12
C GLN A 195 3.69 3.06 -4.80
N GLU A 196 4.09 3.11 -3.52
CA GLU A 196 5.41 3.55 -3.08
C GLU A 196 6.53 2.62 -3.56
N ASP A 197 6.32 1.31 -3.49
CA ASP A 197 7.28 0.32 -3.97
C ASP A 197 7.50 0.42 -5.49
N ILE A 198 6.44 0.65 -6.27
CA ILE A 198 6.54 0.93 -7.72
C ILE A 198 7.41 2.18 -7.98
N LEU A 199 7.16 3.28 -7.25
CA LEU A 199 7.95 4.51 -7.38
C LEU A 199 9.43 4.25 -7.03
N LYS A 200 9.68 3.49 -5.97
CA LYS A 200 11.04 3.13 -5.51
C LYS A 200 11.79 2.31 -6.55
N ASP A 201 11.14 1.34 -7.18
CA ASP A 201 11.76 0.52 -8.23
C ASP A 201 12.02 1.32 -9.51
N SER A 202 11.12 2.24 -9.89
CA SER A 202 11.37 3.20 -10.97
C SER A 202 12.61 4.07 -10.69
N LYS A 203 12.76 4.58 -9.45
CA LYS A 203 13.95 5.36 -9.05
C LYS A 203 15.24 4.53 -9.13
N ARG A 204 15.17 3.24 -8.76
CA ARG A 204 16.30 2.31 -8.89
C ARG A 204 16.69 2.08 -10.35
N ALA A 205 15.71 1.97 -11.25
CA ALA A 205 15.95 1.82 -12.68
C ALA A 205 16.70 3.02 -13.27
N ILE A 206 16.28 4.26 -12.95
CA ILE A 206 17.00 5.48 -13.37
C ILE A 206 18.45 5.44 -12.88
N LYS A 207 18.68 5.11 -11.61
CA LYS A 207 20.04 5.01 -11.06
C LYS A 207 20.93 3.99 -11.79
N GLN A 208 20.34 2.91 -12.31
CA GLN A 208 21.09 1.91 -13.11
C GLN A 208 21.40 2.43 -14.52
N LEU A 209 20.50 3.20 -15.12
CA LEU A 209 20.72 3.88 -16.39
C LEU A 209 21.84 4.91 -16.26
N ASP A 210 21.82 5.76 -15.22
CA ASP A 210 22.89 6.74 -14.94
C ASP A 210 24.26 6.08 -14.80
N LYS A 211 24.34 4.97 -14.05
CA LYS A 211 25.59 4.18 -13.93
C LYS A 211 26.05 3.61 -15.26
N SER A 212 25.13 3.31 -16.16
CA SER A 212 25.48 2.78 -17.48
C SER A 212 25.96 3.90 -18.40
N ILE A 213 25.33 5.07 -18.36
CA ILE A 213 25.80 6.29 -19.03
C ILE A 213 27.24 6.60 -18.61
N GLY A 214 27.52 6.68 -17.31
CA GLY A 214 28.89 6.96 -16.83
C GLY A 214 29.95 5.93 -17.27
N ARG A 215 29.56 4.65 -17.42
CA ARG A 215 30.45 3.62 -18.00
C ARG A 215 30.70 3.86 -19.48
N TYR A 216 29.65 4.14 -20.26
CA TYR A 216 29.78 4.42 -21.68
C TYR A 216 30.60 5.68 -21.96
N ASP A 217 30.46 6.73 -21.16
CA ASP A 217 31.28 7.94 -21.26
C ASP A 217 32.77 7.64 -21.05
N THR A 218 33.09 6.86 -20.01
CA THR A 218 34.48 6.44 -19.73
C THR A 218 35.06 5.63 -20.90
N GLU A 219 34.29 4.70 -21.47
CA GLU A 219 34.69 3.92 -22.64
C GLU A 219 34.87 4.79 -23.89
N ILE A 220 33.99 5.78 -24.11
CA ILE A 220 34.10 6.74 -25.21
C ILE A 220 35.40 7.52 -25.09
N ASP A 221 35.74 8.00 -23.90
CA ASP A 221 36.96 8.78 -23.68
C ASP A 221 38.23 7.93 -23.90
N GLN A 222 38.22 6.67 -23.45
CA GLN A 222 39.30 5.73 -23.76
C GLN A 222 39.43 5.51 -25.28
N HIS A 223 38.33 5.24 -25.99
CA HIS A 223 38.38 5.03 -27.44
C HIS A 223 38.77 6.29 -28.22
N LYS A 224 38.41 7.48 -27.74
CA LYS A 224 38.87 8.76 -28.30
C LYS A 224 40.38 8.93 -28.12
N TYR A 225 40.90 8.59 -26.94
CA TYR A 225 42.34 8.60 -26.68
C TYR A 225 43.08 7.63 -27.60
N ASP A 226 42.63 6.37 -27.69
CA ASP A 226 43.22 5.36 -28.56
C ASP A 226 43.18 5.79 -30.03
N THR A 227 42.06 6.38 -30.48
CA THR A 227 41.93 6.94 -31.83
C THR A 227 42.97 8.03 -32.08
N LYS A 228 43.22 8.90 -31.11
CA LYS A 228 44.23 9.96 -31.22
C LYS A 228 45.65 9.39 -31.31
N VAL A 229 45.96 8.35 -30.54
CA VAL A 229 47.26 7.65 -30.60
C VAL A 229 47.44 6.98 -31.97
N LEU A 230 46.46 6.17 -32.40
CA LEU A 230 46.49 5.47 -33.69
C LEU A 230 46.60 6.42 -34.89
N THR A 231 45.96 7.60 -34.83
CA THR A 231 46.10 8.62 -35.89
C THR A 231 47.55 9.08 -36.02
N ARG A 232 48.24 9.38 -34.90
CA ARG A 232 49.65 9.79 -34.92
C ARG A 232 50.57 8.67 -35.41
N GLU A 233 50.31 7.44 -35.00
CA GLU A 233 51.07 6.28 -35.50
C GLU A 233 50.88 6.09 -37.01
N LEU A 234 49.66 6.28 -37.51
CA LEU A 234 49.36 6.21 -38.94
C LEU A 234 50.12 7.29 -39.73
N GLU A 235 50.23 8.51 -39.22
CA GLU A 235 51.04 9.57 -39.82
C GLU A 235 52.51 9.12 -39.98
N GLY A 236 53.12 8.58 -38.91
CA GLY A 236 54.49 8.06 -38.97
C GLY A 236 54.65 6.82 -39.86
N ILE A 237 53.65 5.94 -39.92
CA ILE A 237 53.63 4.80 -40.86
C ILE A 237 53.55 5.30 -42.31
N GLU A 238 52.77 6.35 -42.58
CA GLU A 238 52.63 6.91 -43.92
C GLU A 238 53.94 7.57 -44.40
N GLU A 239 54.66 8.26 -43.53
CA GLU A 239 56.02 8.76 -43.81
C GLU A 239 57.00 7.63 -44.13
N ARG A 240 57.05 6.58 -43.29
CA ARG A 240 57.89 5.38 -43.53
C ARG A 240 57.55 4.72 -44.86
N LEU A 241 56.26 4.59 -45.17
CA LEU A 241 55.78 3.99 -46.40
C LEU A 241 56.18 4.82 -47.62
N GLN A 242 56.09 6.15 -47.52
CA GLN A 242 56.50 7.07 -48.59
C GLN A 242 58.01 6.96 -48.85
N MET A 243 58.85 6.96 -47.80
CA MET A 243 60.29 6.78 -47.93
C MET A 243 60.64 5.42 -48.56
N ALA A 244 60.04 4.33 -48.09
CA ALA A 244 60.30 2.98 -48.60
C ALA A 244 59.87 2.82 -50.07
N LYS A 245 58.71 3.39 -50.45
CA LYS A 245 58.26 3.42 -51.86
C LYS A 245 59.16 4.28 -52.74
N GLY A 246 59.66 5.40 -52.21
CA GLY A 246 60.66 6.23 -52.89
C GLY A 246 61.95 5.46 -53.18
N ALA A 247 62.51 4.79 -52.17
CA ALA A 247 63.69 3.95 -52.32
C ALA A 247 63.46 2.83 -53.35
N LEU A 248 62.34 2.11 -53.26
CA LEU A 248 62.00 1.02 -54.18
C LEU A 248 61.95 1.45 -55.64
N ARG A 249 61.51 2.68 -55.92
CA ARG A 249 61.47 3.25 -57.29
C ARG A 249 62.87 3.51 -57.84
N ASN A 250 63.82 3.84 -56.98
CA ASN A 250 65.18 4.21 -57.35
C ASN A 250 66.14 3.02 -57.38
N THR A 251 65.79 1.88 -56.77
CA THR A 251 66.60 0.65 -56.78
C THR A 251 66.45 -0.13 -58.09
N LYS A 252 67.56 -0.67 -58.60
CA LYS A 252 67.57 -1.49 -59.83
C LYS A 252 66.71 -2.73 -59.67
N LYS A 253 65.76 -2.93 -60.59
CA LYS A 253 64.86 -4.11 -60.61
C LYS A 253 65.65 -5.42 -60.65
N LYS A 254 65.12 -6.44 -59.96
CA LYS A 254 65.69 -7.80 -59.84
C LYS A 254 67.05 -7.87 -59.11
N SER A 255 67.50 -6.79 -58.47
CA SER A 255 68.58 -6.87 -57.49
C SER A 255 68.09 -7.50 -56.18
N GLU A 256 68.99 -8.03 -55.38
CA GLU A 256 68.68 -8.54 -54.04
C GLU A 256 68.11 -7.43 -53.13
N GLU A 257 68.74 -6.25 -53.17
CA GLU A 257 68.30 -5.05 -52.47
C GLU A 257 66.84 -4.66 -52.81
N TYR A 258 66.45 -4.79 -54.10
CA TYR A 258 65.08 -4.51 -54.52
C TYR A 258 64.06 -5.42 -53.82
N TYR A 259 64.36 -6.71 -53.65
CA TYR A 259 63.45 -7.64 -52.99
C TYR A 259 63.32 -7.35 -51.49
N LEU A 260 64.41 -6.97 -50.82
CA LEU A 260 64.39 -6.57 -49.40
C LEU A 260 63.54 -5.31 -49.19
N ILE A 261 63.70 -4.27 -50.02
CA ILE A 261 62.90 -3.04 -49.92
C ILE A 261 61.43 -3.35 -50.22
N LYS A 262 61.14 -4.20 -51.22
CA LYS A 262 59.76 -4.61 -51.55
C LYS A 262 59.07 -5.31 -50.38
N GLU A 263 59.78 -6.19 -49.67
CA GLU A 263 59.26 -6.86 -48.48
C GLU A 263 58.98 -5.86 -47.35
N LYS A 264 59.90 -4.93 -47.10
CA LYS A 264 59.71 -3.84 -46.12
C LYS A 264 58.50 -2.96 -46.45
N VAL A 265 58.28 -2.63 -47.73
CA VAL A 265 57.07 -1.90 -48.15
C VAL A 265 55.82 -2.69 -47.78
N LYS A 266 55.79 -4.00 -48.06
CA LYS A 266 54.64 -4.87 -47.74
C LYS A 266 54.39 -4.95 -46.24
N GLU A 267 55.44 -5.02 -45.43
CA GLU A 267 55.35 -5.01 -43.97
C GLU A 267 54.70 -3.73 -43.45
N VAL A 268 55.20 -2.57 -43.90
CA VAL A 268 54.66 -1.26 -43.51
C VAL A 268 53.20 -1.08 -44.00
N GLU A 269 52.85 -1.59 -45.19
CA GLU A 269 51.46 -1.59 -45.67
C GLU A 269 50.54 -2.45 -44.79
N ASN A 270 51.01 -3.60 -44.32
CA ASN A 270 50.25 -4.45 -43.42
C ASN A 270 50.05 -3.78 -42.05
N GLU A 271 51.08 -3.12 -41.52
CA GLU A 271 51.01 -2.33 -40.29
C GLU A 271 49.97 -1.19 -40.42
N ARG A 272 50.03 -0.42 -41.52
CA ARG A 272 49.04 0.61 -41.85
C ARG A 272 47.62 0.07 -41.86
N LYS A 273 47.40 -1.07 -42.53
CA LYS A 273 46.08 -1.70 -42.62
C LYS A 273 45.56 -2.12 -41.26
N LYS A 274 46.41 -2.67 -40.39
CA LYS A 274 46.05 -3.04 -39.01
C LYS A 274 45.60 -1.81 -38.22
N ASN A 275 46.40 -0.73 -38.23
CA ASN A 275 46.06 0.49 -37.50
C ASN A 275 44.78 1.15 -38.02
N LEU A 276 44.56 1.16 -39.34
CA LEU A 276 43.33 1.69 -39.94
C LEU A 276 42.10 0.89 -39.53
N ASN A 277 42.21 -0.44 -39.47
CA ASN A 277 41.13 -1.31 -38.99
C ASN A 277 40.82 -1.06 -37.51
N SER A 278 41.85 -0.91 -36.66
CA SER A 278 41.68 -0.56 -35.24
C SER A 278 41.02 0.80 -35.06
N LEU A 279 41.44 1.80 -35.84
CA LEU A 279 40.85 3.14 -35.83
C LEU A 279 39.36 3.11 -36.23
N LYS A 280 39.01 2.35 -37.28
CA LYS A 280 37.61 2.16 -37.68
C LYS A 280 36.81 1.45 -36.58
N SER A 281 37.39 0.44 -35.94
CA SER A 281 36.77 -0.28 -34.83
C SER A 281 36.47 0.66 -33.65
N ASN A 282 37.43 1.47 -33.23
CA ASN A 282 37.24 2.43 -32.13
C ASN A 282 36.18 3.49 -32.45
N LYS A 283 36.18 4.04 -33.67
CA LYS A 283 35.12 4.97 -34.12
C LYS A 283 33.73 4.32 -34.08
N ASN A 284 33.61 3.06 -34.50
CA ASN A 284 32.35 2.33 -34.43
C ASN A 284 31.89 2.12 -32.98
N LYS A 285 32.81 1.78 -32.06
CA LYS A 285 32.49 1.63 -30.63
C LYS A 285 32.04 2.96 -30.00
N ILE A 286 32.69 4.08 -30.32
CA ILE A 286 32.26 5.41 -29.88
C ILE A 286 30.82 5.67 -30.33
N SER A 287 30.52 5.48 -31.62
CA SER A 287 29.17 5.69 -32.16
C SER A 287 28.12 4.78 -31.48
N LYS A 288 28.45 3.51 -31.26
CA LYS A 288 27.58 2.56 -30.55
C LYS A 288 27.29 3.02 -29.12
N ASN A 289 28.31 3.42 -28.38
CA ASN A 289 28.17 3.89 -27.01
C ASN A 289 27.38 5.21 -26.94
N GLN A 290 27.59 6.12 -27.88
CA GLN A 290 26.79 7.36 -28.00
C GLN A 290 25.30 7.06 -28.25
N SER A 291 24.99 6.09 -29.10
CA SER A 291 23.61 5.65 -29.31
C SER A 291 23.02 5.07 -28.02
N ALA A 292 23.78 4.23 -27.30
CA ALA A 292 23.33 3.62 -26.05
C ALA A 292 23.09 4.66 -24.95
N ILE A 293 23.90 5.72 -24.88
CA ILE A 293 23.67 6.86 -23.98
C ILE A 293 22.35 7.55 -24.33
N LYS A 294 22.14 7.90 -25.59
CA LYS A 294 20.90 8.55 -26.04
C LYS A 294 19.65 7.71 -25.72
N ASP A 295 19.72 6.40 -25.92
CA ASP A 295 18.63 5.49 -25.59
C ASP A 295 18.36 5.45 -24.08
N ALA A 296 19.42 5.42 -23.25
CA ALA A 296 19.31 5.50 -21.80
C ALA A 296 18.72 6.84 -21.32
N GLU A 297 19.16 7.97 -21.88
CA GLU A 297 18.61 9.30 -21.58
C GLU A 297 17.11 9.39 -21.91
N ASN A 298 16.70 8.88 -23.07
CA ASN A 298 15.28 8.83 -23.44
C ASN A 298 14.47 7.98 -22.45
N GLN A 299 15.02 6.86 -21.99
CA GLN A 299 14.38 6.02 -20.97
C GLN A 299 14.30 6.73 -19.60
N ILE A 300 15.32 7.50 -19.22
CA ILE A 300 15.29 8.32 -18.01
C ILE A 300 14.15 9.33 -18.10
N ILE A 301 14.06 10.12 -19.19
CA ILE A 301 13.01 11.12 -19.39
C ILE A 301 11.61 10.48 -19.33
N ALA A 302 11.44 9.31 -19.95
CA ALA A 302 10.17 8.58 -19.89
C ALA A 302 9.83 8.14 -18.46
N ASN A 303 10.81 7.60 -17.72
CA ASN A 303 10.63 7.18 -16.33
C ASN A 303 10.34 8.36 -15.40
N GLU A 304 10.99 9.51 -15.56
CA GLU A 304 10.72 10.71 -14.76
C GLU A 304 9.28 11.18 -14.87
N LYS A 305 8.69 11.13 -16.08
CA LYS A 305 7.26 11.43 -16.29
C LYS A 305 6.37 10.45 -15.54
N ILE A 306 6.70 9.16 -15.59
CA ILE A 306 5.96 8.13 -14.84
C ILE A 306 6.07 8.37 -13.34
N GLN A 307 7.25 8.74 -12.82
CA GLN A 307 7.43 9.05 -11.40
C GLN A 307 6.62 10.25 -10.94
N ALA A 308 6.50 11.28 -11.78
CA ALA A 308 5.67 12.45 -11.47
C ALA A 308 4.19 12.04 -11.33
N ILE A 309 3.67 11.27 -12.29
CA ILE A 309 2.29 10.75 -12.24
C ILE A 309 2.10 9.86 -11.00
N GLN A 310 3.04 8.95 -10.75
CA GLN A 310 3.01 8.04 -9.62
C GLN A 310 3.02 8.77 -8.28
N SER A 311 3.78 9.87 -8.16
CA SER A 311 3.83 10.70 -6.96
C SER A 311 2.47 11.38 -6.69
N GLU A 312 1.75 11.80 -7.72
CA GLU A 312 0.38 12.33 -7.57
C GLU A 312 -0.62 11.25 -7.16
N VAL A 313 -0.48 10.02 -7.67
CA VAL A 313 -1.28 8.87 -7.23
C VAL A 313 -1.06 8.58 -5.75
N ILE A 314 0.20 8.57 -5.30
CA ILE A 314 0.57 8.37 -3.89
C ILE A 314 -0.07 9.45 -3.02
N LYS A 315 0.06 10.73 -3.36
CA LYS A 315 -0.55 11.83 -2.60
C LYS A 315 -2.06 11.68 -2.44
N LYS A 316 -2.77 11.29 -3.51
CA LYS A 316 -4.22 11.05 -3.45
C LYS A 316 -4.57 9.89 -2.52
N LYS A 317 -3.76 8.84 -2.51
CA LYS A 317 -3.93 7.69 -1.61
C LYS A 317 -3.62 8.04 -0.16
N GLU A 318 -2.57 8.82 0.10
CA GLU A 318 -2.26 9.36 1.43
C GLU A 318 -3.45 10.16 1.99
N LEU A 319 -4.02 11.07 1.19
CA LEU A 319 -5.21 11.83 1.59
C LEU A 319 -6.38 10.92 1.96
N ARG A 320 -6.64 9.89 1.16
CA ARG A 320 -7.73 8.93 1.42
C ARG A 320 -7.49 8.11 2.71
N VAL A 321 -6.24 7.71 2.97
CA VAL A 321 -5.87 7.05 4.23
C VAL A 321 -6.15 7.98 5.42
N GLU A 322 -5.77 9.26 5.32
CA GLU A 322 -6.02 10.25 6.37
C GLU A 322 -7.51 10.56 6.55
N GLU A 323 -8.30 10.56 5.48
CA GLU A 323 -9.77 10.66 5.54
C GLU A 323 -10.35 9.50 6.37
N TYR A 324 -9.95 8.25 6.10
CA TYR A 324 -10.43 7.10 6.87
C TYR A 324 -9.93 7.09 8.32
N LYS A 325 -8.69 7.53 8.59
CA LYS A 325 -8.19 7.70 9.97
C LYS A 325 -8.97 8.76 10.75
N THR A 326 -9.25 9.89 10.09
CA THR A 326 -10.09 10.95 10.66
C THR A 326 -11.49 10.42 10.95
N LYS A 327 -12.09 9.71 9.98
CA LYS A 327 -13.38 9.03 10.13
C LYS A 327 -13.37 8.10 11.36
N TYR A 328 -12.38 7.22 11.47
CA TYR A 328 -12.20 6.31 12.62
C TYR A 328 -12.17 7.06 13.96
N SER A 329 -11.43 8.16 14.05
CA SER A 329 -11.32 8.96 15.28
C SER A 329 -12.61 9.68 15.66
N ASN A 330 -13.49 9.93 14.69
CA ASN A 330 -14.75 10.64 14.88
C ASN A 330 -15.94 9.73 15.23
N ILE A 331 -15.79 8.40 15.13
CA ILE A 331 -16.83 7.44 15.52
C ILE A 331 -17.00 7.46 17.03
N LYS A 332 -18.21 7.82 17.49
CA LYS A 332 -18.52 7.96 18.92
C LYS A 332 -19.69 7.14 19.38
#